data_AF-A0AA43XJ44-F1
#
_entry.id   AF-A0AA43XJ44-F1
#
_cell.length_a   1.000
_cell.length_b   1.000
_cell.length_c   1.000
_cell.angle_alpha   90.00
_cell.angle_beta   90.00
_cell.angle_gamma   90.00
#
_symmetry.space_group_name_H-M   'P 1'
#
loop_
_entity.id
_entity.type
_entity.pdbx_description
1 polymer ?
#
loop_
_entity_poly.entity_id
_entity_poly.type
_entity_poly.pdbx_seq_one_letter_code
_entity_poly.pdbx_strand_id
1 'polypeptide(L)'
;MEASLCGTLAVAAGFIGLVAGDKQNALVKELFDWYKTAELPVYNPDFPDHEVTVAESTMCYDSVSKFIQKEDVAFGSPERSSRCAGVAAEVVRKTATMLNREFA
;
A
#
# COMPACT_ATOMS: atom_id res chain seq x y z
N MET A 1 -8.91 13.15 10.41
CA MET A 1 -8.13 11.98 9.95
C MET A 1 -6.69 12.28 10.26
N GLU A 2 -6.02 11.40 10.98
CA GLU A 2 -4.59 11.58 11.22
C GLU A 2 -3.82 11.28 9.93
N ALA A 3 -3.04 12.25 9.46
CA ALA A 3 -2.05 12.04 8.42
C ALA A 3 -0.90 11.24 9.05
N SER A 4 -1.07 9.92 9.15
CA SER A 4 -0.04 8.98 9.60
C SER A 4 0.31 8.00 8.48
N LEU A 5 1.28 7.13 8.76
CA LEU A 5 1.72 6.05 7.88
C LEU A 5 0.52 5.20 7.43
N CYS A 6 0.48 4.81 6.15
CA CYS A 6 -0.51 3.85 5.67
C CYS A 6 -0.47 2.56 6.51
N GLY A 7 -1.62 2.14 7.04
CA GLY A 7 -1.68 0.99 7.96
C GLY A 7 -1.12 -0.31 7.36
N THR A 8 -1.27 -0.50 6.05
CA THR A 8 -0.73 -1.67 5.34
C THR A 8 0.79 -1.68 5.33
N LEU A 9 1.42 -0.50 5.16
CA LEU A 9 2.87 -0.33 5.26
C LEU A 9 3.38 -0.56 6.67
N ALA A 10 2.66 -0.07 7.69
CA ALA A 10 3.03 -0.29 9.09
C ALA A 10 3.04 -1.79 9.43
N VAL A 11 2.00 -2.52 9.03
CA VAL A 11 1.90 -3.96 9.26
C VAL A 11 2.98 -4.73 8.50
N ALA A 12 3.17 -4.43 7.21
CA ALA A 12 4.20 -5.07 6.40
C ALA A 12 5.62 -4.82 6.94
N ALA A 13 5.92 -3.61 7.37
CA ALA A 13 7.20 -3.28 8.01
C ALA A 13 7.41 -4.04 9.33
N GLY A 14 6.34 -4.19 10.13
CA GLY A 14 6.37 -5.00 11.34
C GLY A 14 6.73 -6.46 11.04
N PHE A 15 6.10 -7.08 10.04
CA PHE A 15 6.44 -8.46 9.63
C PHE A 15 7.88 -8.58 9.12
N ILE A 16 8.34 -7.63 8.30
CA ILE A 16 9.74 -7.60 7.85
C ILE A 16 10.68 -7.53 9.06
N GLY A 17 10.41 -6.69 10.05
CA GLY A 17 11.21 -6.56 11.27
C GLY A 17 11.29 -7.84 12.10
N LEU A 18 10.24 -8.66 12.10
CA LEU A 18 10.23 -9.94 12.82
C LEU A 18 11.08 -11.03 12.16
N VAL A 19 11.23 -11.01 10.84
CA VAL A 19 11.82 -12.13 10.09
C VAL A 19 13.17 -11.80 9.44
N ALA A 20 13.47 -10.53 9.19
CA ALA A 20 14.61 -10.14 8.36
C ALA A 20 15.89 -9.76 9.12
N GLY A 21 15.85 -9.71 10.46
CA GLY A 21 17.02 -9.38 11.29
C GLY A 21 17.72 -8.10 10.85
N ASP A 22 19.01 -8.19 10.55
CA ASP A 22 19.84 -7.04 10.12
C ASP A 22 19.41 -6.44 8.77
N LYS A 23 18.73 -7.22 7.92
CA LYS A 23 18.25 -6.74 6.61
C LYS A 23 16.97 -5.90 6.71
N GLN A 24 16.34 -5.82 7.89
CA GLN A 24 15.00 -5.21 8.04
C GLN A 24 14.91 -3.78 7.49
N ASN A 25 15.88 -2.92 7.80
CA ASN A 25 15.84 -1.51 7.41
C ASN A 25 15.92 -1.33 5.89
N ALA A 26 16.73 -2.15 5.22
CA ALA A 26 16.87 -2.12 3.76
C ALA A 26 15.58 -2.59 3.07
N LEU A 27 14.95 -3.65 3.57
CA LEU A 27 13.71 -4.19 3.00
C LEU A 27 12.52 -3.28 3.27
N VAL A 28 12.40 -2.70 4.46
CA VAL A 28 11.36 -1.69 4.75
C VAL A 28 11.52 -0.48 3.83
N LYS A 29 12.76 -0.01 3.63
CA LYS A 29 13.04 1.08 2.70
C LYS A 29 12.65 0.74 1.26
N GLU A 30 13.00 -0.45 0.77
CA GLU A 30 12.60 -0.89 -0.57
C GLU A 30 11.07 -0.93 -0.71
N LEU A 31 10.34 -1.44 0.29
CA LEU A 31 8.88 -1.49 0.27
C LEU A 31 8.28 -0.08 0.20
N PHE A 32 8.79 0.85 1.00
CA PHE A 32 8.28 2.22 1.05
C PHE A 32 8.61 3.00 -0.23
N ASP A 33 9.81 2.79 -0.78
CA ASP A 33 10.21 3.41 -2.05
C ASP A 33 9.36 2.90 -3.21
N TRP A 34 9.05 1.60 -3.24
CA TRP A 34 8.10 1.04 -4.21
C TRP A 34 6.70 1.61 -4.03
N TYR A 35 6.17 1.68 -2.82
CA TYR A 35 4.81 2.18 -2.58
C TYR A 35 4.60 3.62 -3.08
N LYS A 36 5.62 4.46 -2.95
CA LYS A 36 5.57 5.86 -3.40
C LYS A 36 5.46 5.99 -4.92
N THR A 37 5.96 5.02 -5.69
CA THR A 37 6.02 5.09 -7.15
C THR A 37 5.08 4.11 -7.85
N ALA A 38 4.53 3.14 -7.13
CA ALA A 38 3.61 2.16 -7.67
C ALA A 38 2.24 2.77 -7.98
N GLU A 39 1.69 2.36 -9.13
CA GLU A 39 0.30 2.57 -9.50
C GLU A 39 -0.57 1.58 -8.70
N LEU A 40 -1.35 2.09 -7.74
CA LEU A 40 -2.09 1.26 -6.78
C LEU A 40 -3.56 1.72 -6.56
N PRO A 41 -4.48 0.76 -6.37
CA PRO A 41 -4.32 -0.68 -6.61
C PRO A 41 -4.55 -1.03 -8.08
N VAL A 42 -3.96 -2.15 -8.56
CA VAL A 42 -4.37 -2.80 -9.82
C VAL A 42 -5.41 -3.90 -9.56
N TYR A 43 -5.39 -4.48 -8.36
CA TYR A 43 -6.32 -5.52 -7.93
C TYR A 43 -7.44 -4.93 -7.08
N ASN A 44 -8.66 -4.90 -7.61
CA ASN A 44 -9.87 -4.53 -6.89
C ASN A 44 -11.10 -5.26 -7.50
N PRO A 45 -11.46 -6.45 -7.00
CA PRO A 45 -12.50 -7.28 -7.62
C PRO A 45 -13.92 -6.73 -7.40
N ASP A 46 -14.15 -5.97 -6.32
CA ASP A 46 -15.48 -5.43 -6.02
C ASP A 46 -15.81 -4.23 -6.92
N PHE A 47 -14.79 -3.50 -7.36
CA PHE A 47 -14.89 -2.34 -8.27
C PHE A 47 -13.82 -2.47 -9.36
N PRO A 48 -14.06 -3.29 -10.40
CA PRO A 48 -13.06 -3.58 -11.42
C PRO A 48 -12.66 -2.34 -12.25
N ASP A 49 -13.59 -1.41 -12.48
CA ASP A 49 -13.38 -0.19 -13.29
C ASP A 49 -12.92 1.02 -12.46
N HIS A 50 -12.16 0.79 -11.39
CA HIS A 50 -11.64 1.83 -10.51
C HIS A 50 -10.39 2.51 -11.07
N GLU A 51 -10.14 3.72 -10.58
CA GLU A 51 -8.96 4.52 -10.86
C GLU A 51 -7.72 4.02 -10.15
N VAL A 52 -6.62 4.02 -10.88
CA VAL A 52 -5.29 3.74 -10.34
C VAL A 52 -4.55 5.06 -10.08
N THR A 53 -3.90 5.15 -8.93
CA THR A 53 -3.17 6.36 -8.51
C THR A 53 -1.80 6.04 -7.96
N VAL A 54 -0.89 7.02 -8.03
CA VAL A 54 0.45 6.94 -7.42
C VAL A 54 0.47 7.77 -6.14
N ALA A 55 0.84 7.15 -5.03
CA ALA A 55 0.76 7.79 -3.72
C ALA A 55 1.78 8.94 -3.55
N GLU A 56 3.00 8.81 -4.09
CA GLU A 56 4.16 9.72 -3.92
C GLU A 56 4.61 9.95 -2.47
N SER A 57 3.92 9.35 -1.51
CA SER A 57 4.10 9.51 -0.08
C SER A 57 3.73 8.19 0.61
N THR A 58 4.27 7.95 1.81
CA THR A 58 3.87 6.80 2.64
C THR A 58 2.65 7.09 3.51
N MET A 59 2.12 8.32 3.44
CA MET A 59 1.02 8.76 4.28
C MET A 59 -0.32 8.28 3.74
N CYS A 60 -1.18 7.78 4.63
CA CYS A 60 -2.50 7.26 4.27
C CYS A 60 -3.38 8.36 3.64
N TYR A 61 -3.35 9.55 4.23
CA TYR A 61 -4.13 10.69 3.76
C TYR A 61 -3.78 11.07 2.32
N ASP A 62 -2.50 11.20 1.98
CA ASP A 62 -2.06 11.56 0.63
C ASP A 62 -2.49 10.52 -0.40
N SER A 63 -2.31 9.23 -0.07
CA SER A 63 -2.68 8.13 -0.96
C SER A 63 -4.18 8.06 -1.21
N VAL A 64 -5.00 8.14 -0.16
CA VAL A 64 -6.46 8.07 -0.30
C VAL A 64 -7.01 9.33 -0.95
N SER A 65 -6.51 10.51 -0.59
CA SER A 65 -6.99 11.79 -1.12
C SER A 65 -6.83 11.87 -2.64
N LYS A 66 -5.72 11.36 -3.19
CA LYS A 66 -5.52 11.28 -4.64
C LYS A 66 -6.53 10.36 -5.32
N PHE A 67 -6.79 9.19 -4.73
CA PHE A 67 -7.77 8.25 -5.28
C PHE A 67 -9.17 8.85 -5.28
N ILE A 68 -9.65 9.35 -4.14
CA ILE A 68 -11.02 9.87 -4.05
C ILE A 68 -11.26 11.09 -4.95
N GLN A 69 -10.23 11.90 -5.20
CA GLN A 69 -10.30 13.02 -6.14
C GLN A 69 -10.34 12.56 -7.59
N LYS A 70 -9.62 11.49 -7.93
CA LYS A 70 -9.56 10.97 -9.31
C LYS A 70 -10.82 10.17 -9.66
N GLU A 71 -11.29 9.35 -8.72
CA GLU A 71 -12.50 8.53 -8.83
C GLU A 71 -13.80 9.37 -8.70
N ASP A 72 -13.69 10.59 -8.16
CA ASP A 72 -14.83 11.46 -7.82
C ASP A 72 -15.82 10.80 -6.82
N VAL A 73 -15.27 10.25 -5.73
CA VAL A 73 -16.06 9.58 -4.67
C VAL A 73 -15.83 10.22 -3.30
N ALA A 74 -16.80 10.04 -2.41
CA ALA A 74 -16.67 10.51 -1.04
C ALA A 74 -15.64 9.69 -0.24
N PHE A 75 -14.99 10.29 0.75
CA PHE A 75 -14.10 9.55 1.64
C PHE A 75 -14.81 8.38 2.35
N GLY A 76 -16.10 8.51 2.68
CA GLY A 76 -16.88 7.45 3.33
C GLY A 76 -17.37 6.34 2.41
N SER A 77 -17.02 6.37 1.12
CA SER A 77 -17.63 5.51 0.11
C SER A 77 -17.13 4.06 0.16
N PRO A 78 -17.95 3.09 -0.30
CA PRO A 78 -17.52 1.69 -0.42
C PRO A 78 -16.38 1.51 -1.42
N GLU A 79 -16.31 2.31 -2.49
CA GLU A 79 -15.24 2.32 -3.49
C GLU A 79 -13.89 2.61 -2.83
N ARG A 80 -13.82 3.68 -2.01
CA ARG A 80 -12.60 4.00 -1.26
C ARG A 80 -12.22 2.87 -0.31
N SER A 81 -13.19 2.31 0.40
CA SER A 81 -12.93 1.20 1.35
C SER A 81 -12.35 -0.02 0.63
N SER A 82 -12.95 -0.42 -0.50
CA SER A 82 -12.48 -1.54 -1.30
C SER A 82 -11.12 -1.25 -1.94
N ARG A 83 -10.88 -0.01 -2.39
CA ARG A 83 -9.55 0.45 -2.84
C ARG A 83 -8.47 0.23 -1.78
N CYS A 84 -8.73 0.57 -0.51
CA CYS A 84 -7.77 0.32 0.56
C CYS A 84 -7.52 -1.18 0.79
N ALA A 85 -8.52 -2.04 0.59
CA ALA A 85 -8.35 -3.49 0.65
C ALA A 85 -7.48 -4.00 -0.52
N GLY A 86 -7.69 -3.48 -1.74
CA GLY A 86 -6.85 -3.76 -2.90
C GLY A 86 -5.39 -3.38 -2.68
N VAL A 87 -5.14 -2.17 -2.13
CA VAL A 87 -3.79 -1.71 -1.77
C VAL A 87 -3.16 -2.64 -0.72
N ALA A 88 -3.93 -3.09 0.26
CA ALA A 88 -3.46 -4.06 1.26
C ALA A 88 -3.00 -5.37 0.59
N ALA A 89 -3.80 -5.90 -0.33
CA ALA A 89 -3.46 -7.12 -1.07
C ALA A 89 -2.15 -6.96 -1.86
N GLU A 90 -1.96 -5.84 -2.54
CA GLU A 90 -0.75 -5.60 -3.33
C GLU A 90 0.50 -5.32 -2.49
N VAL A 91 0.35 -4.62 -1.37
CA VAL A 91 1.43 -4.45 -0.39
C VAL A 91 1.86 -5.82 0.16
N VAL A 92 0.91 -6.68 0.56
CA VAL A 92 1.21 -8.05 1.02
C VAL A 92 1.91 -8.85 -0.08
N ARG A 93 1.41 -8.80 -1.32
CA ARG A 93 2.05 -9.46 -2.47
C ARG A 93 3.49 -8.99 -2.65
N LYS A 94 3.73 -7.67 -2.64
CA LYS A 94 5.07 -7.10 -2.78
C LYS A 94 5.99 -7.54 -1.63
N THR A 95 5.52 -7.48 -0.40
CA THR A 95 6.28 -7.91 0.78
C THR A 95 6.63 -9.39 0.70
N ALA A 96 5.68 -10.26 0.33
CA ALA A 96 5.93 -11.70 0.16
C ALA A 96 6.95 -11.96 -0.96
N THR A 97 6.83 -11.30 -2.11
CA THR A 97 7.81 -11.43 -3.20
C THR A 97 9.21 -10.98 -2.77
N MET A 98 9.33 -9.88 -2.03
CA MET A 98 10.62 -9.41 -1.50
C MET A 98 11.21 -10.40 -0.50
N LEU A 99 10.43 -10.89 0.46
CA LEU A 99 10.90 -11.85 1.46
C LEU A 99 11.29 -13.19 0.82
N ASN A 100 10.51 -13.68 -0.13
CA ASN A 100 10.86 -14.89 -0.88
C ASN A 100 12.17 -14.70 -1.65
N ARG A 101 12.40 -13.55 -2.29
CA ARG A 101 13.68 -13.25 -2.96
C ARG A 101 14.87 -13.30 -1.98
N GLU A 102 14.68 -12.91 -0.74
CA GLU A 102 15.75 -12.86 0.26
C GLU A 102 16.03 -14.19 0.97
N PHE A 103 15.03 -15.09 1.04
CA PHE A 103 15.08 -16.25 1.93
C PHE A 103 14.69 -17.59 1.29
N ALA A 104 14.16 -17.62 0.07
CA ALA A 104 13.82 -18.84 -0.68
C ALA A 104 14.83 -19.10 -1.81
#